data_AF-A0A371Y1D5-F1
#
_entry.id   AF-A0A371Y1D5-F1
#
_cell.length_a   1.000
_cell.length_b   1.000
_cell.length_c   1.000
_cell.angle_alpha   90.00
_cell.angle_beta   90.00
_cell.angle_gamma   90.00
#
_symmetry.space_group_name_H-M   'P 1'
#
loop_
_entity.id
_entity.type
_entity.pdbx_description
1 polymer ?
#
loop_
_entity_poly.entity_id
_entity_poly.type
_entity_poly.pdbx_seq_one_letter_code
_entity_poly.pdbx_strand_id
1 'polypeptide(L)'
;MPIDTRSGVIEDLLVTDDDLILAVRAQVADRELPDPASGDDVRAVERMVGHPMPRLLRKLYLEVANGGFGPWDVVSLTDTGDWFSDCADITEAYRDFADPESPLPSGIVPLMDRGGAMWALIDFRTGDGQMWDWDPNVCCMEHALAPLGQSLVEWLTGWLHGTVPDGPNPHRETAGRNCPTR
;
A
#
# COMPACT_ATOMS: atom_id res chain seq x y z
N MET A 1 2.74 -9.87 -53.51
CA MET A 1 3.80 -9.50 -52.56
C MET A 1 3.12 -9.09 -51.26
N PRO A 2 2.89 -9.99 -50.29
CA PRO A 2 2.37 -9.60 -48.99
C PRO A 2 3.53 -9.20 -48.08
N ILE A 3 3.38 -8.05 -47.43
CA ILE A 3 4.32 -7.50 -46.45
C ILE A 3 3.96 -8.18 -45.13
N ASP A 4 4.77 -9.16 -44.74
CA ASP A 4 4.67 -9.81 -43.43
C ASP A 4 5.10 -8.81 -42.35
N THR A 5 4.11 -8.21 -41.68
CA THR A 5 4.36 -7.32 -40.55
C THR A 5 4.46 -8.19 -39.31
N ARG A 6 5.66 -8.70 -39.05
CA ARG A 6 6.06 -9.17 -37.72
C ARG A 6 6.04 -7.99 -36.75
N SER A 7 4.85 -7.65 -36.25
CA SER A 7 4.71 -6.72 -35.14
C SER A 7 4.91 -7.46 -33.84
N GLY A 8 5.99 -7.07 -33.17
CA GLY A 8 6.23 -7.10 -31.73
C GLY A 8 5.43 -8.09 -30.94
N VAL A 9 6.10 -9.17 -30.55
CA VAL A 9 5.77 -9.87 -29.31
C VAL A 9 5.85 -8.81 -28.21
N ILE A 10 4.70 -8.32 -27.77
CA ILE A 10 4.59 -7.54 -26.54
C ILE A 10 4.83 -8.59 -25.46
N GLU A 11 6.09 -8.74 -25.04
CA GLU A 11 6.40 -9.33 -23.75
C GLU A 11 5.89 -8.35 -22.68
N ASP A 12 4.58 -8.31 -22.49
CA ASP A 12 3.99 -8.20 -21.15
C ASP A 12 4.39 -9.50 -20.44
N LEU A 13 5.67 -9.60 -20.10
CA LEU A 13 6.14 -10.54 -19.10
C LEU A 13 5.36 -10.17 -17.85
N LEU A 14 4.40 -11.03 -17.48
CA LEU A 14 3.71 -10.96 -16.21
C LEU A 14 4.78 -10.81 -15.13
N VAL A 15 5.00 -9.58 -14.65
CA VAL A 15 6.02 -9.32 -13.65
C VAL A 15 5.67 -10.17 -12.44
N THR A 16 6.56 -11.10 -12.10
CA THR A 16 6.30 -12.00 -10.98
C THR A 16 6.56 -11.28 -9.66
N ASP A 17 5.97 -11.76 -8.58
CA ASP A 17 6.29 -11.25 -7.23
C ASP A 17 7.81 -11.25 -6.97
N ASP A 18 8.53 -12.26 -7.46
CA ASP A 18 9.97 -12.40 -7.23
C ASP A 18 10.78 -11.34 -8.01
N ASP A 19 10.36 -11.01 -9.23
CA ASP A 19 10.94 -9.93 -10.02
C ASP A 19 10.70 -8.57 -9.34
N LEU A 20 9.49 -8.34 -8.81
CA LEU A 20 9.16 -7.13 -8.05
C LEU A 20 9.99 -7.02 -6.78
N ILE A 21 10.13 -8.10 -6.00
CA ILE A 21 10.94 -8.09 -4.78
C ILE A 21 12.38 -7.73 -5.09
N LEU A 22 12.95 -8.30 -6.16
CA LEU A 22 14.31 -7.98 -6.58
C LEU A 22 14.44 -6.52 -6.99
N ALA A 23 13.47 -5.99 -7.75
CA ALA A 23 13.45 -4.60 -8.19
C ALA A 23 13.30 -3.63 -7.00
N VAL A 24 12.41 -3.92 -6.06
CA VAL A 24 12.24 -3.12 -4.83
C VAL A 24 13.52 -3.13 -4.01
N ARG A 25 14.14 -4.31 -3.82
CA ARG A 25 15.41 -4.42 -3.10
C ARG A 25 16.52 -3.60 -3.76
N ALA A 26 16.61 -3.62 -5.09
CA ALA A 26 17.57 -2.80 -5.83
C ALA A 26 17.27 -1.29 -5.68
N GLN A 27 16.00 -0.90 -5.73
CA GLN A 27 15.57 0.50 -5.59
C GLN A 27 15.92 1.11 -4.23
N VAL A 28 15.90 0.29 -3.16
CA VAL A 28 16.18 0.75 -1.79
C VAL A 28 17.60 0.40 -1.30
N ALA A 29 18.47 -0.13 -2.17
CA ALA A 29 19.78 -0.65 -1.76
C ALA A 29 20.70 0.39 -1.13
N ASP A 30 20.56 1.67 -1.51
CA ASP A 30 21.34 2.79 -0.97
C ASP A 30 20.71 3.42 0.29
N ARG A 31 19.57 2.88 0.77
CA ARG A 31 18.88 3.36 1.96
C ARG A 31 19.28 2.51 3.17
N GLU A 32 19.45 3.15 4.31
CA GLU A 32 19.55 2.45 5.60
C GLU A 32 18.13 2.10 6.05
N LEU A 33 17.71 0.85 5.77
CA LEU A 33 16.42 0.31 6.19
C LEU A 33 16.60 -0.69 7.34
N PRO A 34 15.57 -0.89 8.18
CA PRO A 34 15.60 -1.93 9.21
C PRO A 34 15.70 -3.31 8.58
N ASP A 35 16.25 -4.25 9.36
CA ASP A 35 16.29 -5.66 8.97
C ASP A 35 14.89 -6.17 8.61
N PRO A 36 14.77 -7.17 7.71
CA PRO A 36 13.50 -7.80 7.40
C PRO A 36 12.77 -8.30 8.65
N ALA A 37 11.44 -8.17 8.64
CA ALA A 37 10.59 -8.61 9.73
C ALA A 37 10.67 -10.13 9.93
N SER A 38 10.36 -10.60 11.13
CA SER A 38 10.26 -12.04 11.39
C SER A 38 8.90 -12.59 10.93
N GLY A 39 8.85 -13.91 10.71
CA GLY A 39 7.58 -14.59 10.46
C GLY A 39 6.60 -14.50 11.63
N ASP A 40 7.07 -14.28 12.86
CA ASP A 40 6.20 -14.07 14.02
C ASP A 40 5.56 -12.69 14.02
N ASP A 41 6.28 -11.65 13.59
CA ASP A 41 5.76 -10.28 13.46
C ASP A 41 4.62 -10.24 12.43
N VAL A 42 4.82 -10.85 11.27
CA VAL A 42 3.76 -11.00 10.25
C VAL A 42 2.53 -11.70 10.84
N ARG A 43 2.72 -12.84 11.52
CA ARG A 43 1.61 -13.58 12.13
C ARG A 43 0.90 -12.78 13.23
N ALA A 44 1.61 -11.89 13.93
CA ALA A 44 1.01 -11.02 14.94
C ALA A 44 0.04 -10.02 14.30
N VAL A 45 0.46 -9.39 13.21
CA VAL A 45 -0.36 -8.44 12.46
C VAL A 45 -1.56 -9.16 11.81
N GLU A 46 -1.35 -10.31 11.18
CA GLU A 46 -2.45 -11.11 10.60
C GLU A 46 -3.51 -11.49 11.64
N ARG A 47 -3.09 -11.87 12.86
CA ARG A 47 -4.02 -12.18 13.97
C ARG A 47 -4.78 -10.96 14.46
N MET A 48 -4.13 -9.80 14.51
CA MET A 48 -4.78 -8.55 14.89
C MET A 48 -5.82 -8.11 13.86
N VAL A 49 -5.47 -8.16 12.58
CA VAL A 49 -6.34 -7.75 11.46
C VAL A 49 -7.46 -8.76 11.21
N GLY A 50 -7.25 -10.04 11.58
CA GLY A 50 -8.22 -11.12 11.36
C GLY A 50 -8.22 -11.68 9.94
N HIS A 51 -7.26 -11.27 9.10
CA HIS A 51 -7.10 -11.69 7.71
C HIS A 51 -5.62 -11.96 7.39
N PRO A 52 -5.31 -12.88 6.47
CA PRO A 52 -3.93 -13.11 6.05
C PRO A 52 -3.37 -11.90 5.31
N MET A 53 -2.08 -11.64 5.46
CA MET A 53 -1.40 -10.56 4.76
C MET A 53 -1.28 -10.89 3.26
N PRO A 54 -1.53 -9.94 2.34
CA PRO A 54 -1.34 -10.15 0.91
C PRO A 54 0.05 -10.71 0.59
N ARG A 55 0.11 -11.68 -0.32
CA ARG A 55 1.31 -12.51 -0.54
C ARG A 55 2.55 -11.68 -0.83
N LEU A 56 2.44 -10.71 -1.74
CA LEU A 56 3.54 -9.83 -2.11
C LEU A 56 4.00 -8.99 -0.93
N LEU A 57 3.07 -8.37 -0.19
CA LEU A 57 3.39 -7.56 0.98
C LEU A 57 4.15 -8.36 2.03
N ARG A 58 3.67 -9.58 2.32
CA ARG A 58 4.33 -10.49 3.25
C ARG A 58 5.77 -10.80 2.84
N LYS A 59 6.00 -11.10 1.57
CA LYS A 59 7.36 -11.36 1.08
C LYS A 59 8.25 -10.13 1.19
N LEU A 60 7.74 -8.94 0.87
CA LEU A 60 8.51 -7.70 0.99
C LEU A 60 8.97 -7.46 2.42
N TYR A 61 8.10 -7.66 3.42
CA TYR A 61 8.50 -7.55 4.82
C TYR A 61 9.53 -8.60 5.25
N LEU A 62 9.38 -9.84 4.81
CA LEU A 62 10.26 -10.96 5.20
C LEU A 62 11.60 -10.98 4.46
N GLU A 63 11.66 -10.38 3.28
CA GLU A 63 12.81 -10.51 2.38
C GLU A 63 13.49 -9.18 2.09
N VAL A 64 12.80 -8.04 2.16
CA VAL A 64 13.39 -6.73 1.85
C VAL A 64 13.74 -5.96 3.12
N ALA A 65 12.72 -5.54 3.89
CA ALA A 65 12.91 -4.73 5.08
C ALA A 65 11.63 -4.67 5.92
N ASN A 66 11.76 -4.43 7.22
CA ASN A 66 10.62 -4.12 8.09
C ASN A 66 10.14 -2.67 7.94
N GLY A 67 9.65 -2.33 6.74
CA GLY A 67 9.20 -0.98 6.38
C GLY A 67 10.21 -0.19 5.54
N GLY A 68 9.85 1.05 5.18
CA GLY A 68 10.73 2.00 4.49
C GLY A 68 10.89 1.80 2.99
N PHE A 69 10.16 0.88 2.38
CA PHE A 69 10.10 0.72 0.91
C PHE A 69 8.78 1.29 0.37
N GLY A 70 8.70 1.57 -0.94
CA GLY A 70 7.50 2.10 -1.57
C GLY A 70 7.51 3.63 -1.76
N PRO A 71 6.45 4.18 -2.39
CA PRO A 71 6.39 5.59 -2.77
C PRO A 71 6.30 6.57 -1.58
N TRP A 72 5.75 6.14 -0.44
CA TRP A 72 5.63 6.92 0.80
C TRP A 72 6.13 6.16 2.02
N ASP A 73 7.08 5.24 1.82
CA ASP A 73 7.64 4.41 2.89
C ASP A 73 6.60 3.60 3.68
N VAL A 74 6.57 2.30 3.42
CA VAL A 74 5.73 1.36 4.14
C VAL A 74 6.05 1.39 5.64
N VAL A 75 5.02 1.46 6.47
CA VAL A 75 5.17 1.45 7.94
C VAL A 75 5.73 0.11 8.41
N SER A 76 6.58 0.15 9.44
CA SER A 76 7.15 -1.05 10.08
C SER A 76 6.05 -1.95 10.66
N LEU A 77 6.24 -3.27 10.68
CA LEU A 77 5.32 -4.18 11.40
C LEU A 77 5.47 -4.07 12.92
N THR A 78 6.63 -3.63 13.38
CA THR A 78 7.03 -3.48 14.79
C THR A 78 7.87 -2.24 14.95
N ASP A 79 7.90 -1.66 16.15
CA ASP A 79 8.71 -0.48 16.46
C ASP A 79 10.21 -0.76 16.20
N THR A 80 10.75 -0.03 15.22
CA THR A 80 12.15 -0.11 14.77
C THR A 80 13.03 0.98 15.38
N GLY A 81 12.48 1.89 16.19
CA GLY A 81 13.19 3.05 16.75
C GLY A 81 13.30 4.25 15.80
N ASP A 82 13.36 3.99 14.49
CA ASP A 82 13.17 4.99 13.42
C ASP A 82 11.87 4.67 12.68
N TRP A 83 10.98 5.66 12.58
CA TRP A 83 9.61 5.47 12.10
C TRP A 83 9.38 6.05 10.70
N PHE A 84 8.55 5.37 9.91
CA PHE A 84 8.18 5.78 8.54
C PHE A 84 6.85 6.53 8.47
N SER A 85 6.23 6.80 9.63
CA SER A 85 4.97 7.50 9.77
C SER A 85 4.89 8.22 11.10
N ASP A 86 3.79 8.94 11.34
CA ASP A 86 3.46 9.46 12.67
C ASP A 86 3.13 8.35 13.71
N CYS A 87 2.98 7.10 13.26
CA CYS A 87 2.85 5.91 14.11
C CYS A 87 4.17 5.13 14.18
N ALA A 88 4.44 4.48 15.32
CA ALA A 88 5.64 3.67 15.52
C ALA A 88 5.63 2.38 14.69
N ASP A 89 4.45 1.79 14.50
CA ASP A 89 4.25 0.58 13.70
C ASP A 89 2.81 0.44 13.15
N ILE A 90 2.60 -0.57 12.31
CA ILE A 90 1.32 -0.88 11.70
C ILE A 90 0.24 -1.26 12.73
N THR A 91 0.65 -1.74 13.90
CA THR A 91 -0.26 -2.14 14.99
C THR A 91 -0.84 -0.91 15.68
N GLU A 92 -0.03 0.12 15.90
CA GLU A 92 -0.47 1.44 16.35
C GLU A 92 -1.39 2.10 15.31
N ALA A 93 -0.93 2.21 14.06
CA ALA A 93 -1.74 2.80 12.99
C ALA A 93 -3.10 2.10 12.84
N TYR A 94 -3.13 0.77 12.84
CA TYR A 94 -4.39 0.01 12.74
C TYR A 94 -5.33 0.28 13.92
N ARG A 95 -4.81 0.46 15.14
CA ARG A 95 -5.60 0.78 16.34
C ARG A 95 -6.18 2.19 16.28
N ASP A 96 -5.41 3.16 15.78
CA ASP A 96 -5.88 4.55 15.64
C ASP A 96 -7.02 4.67 14.63
N PHE A 97 -6.98 3.86 13.57
CA PHE A 97 -8.05 3.77 12.59
C PHE A 97 -9.25 2.89 13.01
N ALA A 98 -9.15 2.21 14.15
CA ALA A 98 -10.23 1.41 14.72
C ALA A 98 -11.19 2.23 15.61
N ASP A 99 -11.26 3.56 15.41
CA ASP A 99 -12.17 4.46 16.12
C ASP A 99 -13.62 3.91 16.12
N PRO A 100 -14.24 3.69 17.30
CA PRO A 100 -15.60 3.14 17.40
C PRO A 100 -16.67 3.96 16.66
N GLU A 101 -16.48 5.27 16.50
CA GLU A 101 -17.48 6.15 15.91
C GLU A 101 -17.45 6.13 14.37
N SER A 102 -16.32 5.73 13.77
CA SER A 102 -16.17 5.58 12.32
C SER A 102 -15.09 4.57 11.95
N PRO A 103 -15.27 3.27 12.29
CA PRO A 103 -14.23 2.28 12.11
C PRO A 103 -14.01 1.97 10.63
N LEU A 104 -12.75 1.76 10.25
CA LEU A 104 -12.47 1.16 8.94
C LEU A 104 -13.17 -0.21 8.82
N PRO A 105 -13.59 -0.61 7.61
CA PRO A 105 -13.98 -1.98 7.34
C PRO A 105 -12.88 -2.96 7.78
N SER A 106 -13.26 -4.02 8.49
CA SER A 106 -12.34 -5.11 8.88
C SER A 106 -11.52 -5.59 7.68
N GLY A 107 -10.23 -5.79 7.91
CA GLY A 107 -9.27 -6.20 6.88
C GLY A 107 -8.63 -5.07 6.08
N ILE A 108 -9.10 -3.82 6.18
CA ILE A 108 -8.41 -2.66 5.59
C ILE A 108 -7.39 -2.14 6.58
N VAL A 109 -6.12 -2.09 6.17
CA VAL A 109 -4.98 -1.80 7.05
C VAL A 109 -4.23 -0.57 6.53
N PRO A 110 -3.94 0.43 7.38
CA PRO A 110 -3.04 1.53 7.04
C PRO A 110 -1.65 0.98 6.67
N LEU A 111 -1.08 1.44 5.56
CA LEU A 111 0.18 0.89 5.02
C LEU A 111 1.27 1.94 4.84
N MET A 112 0.92 3.14 4.35
CA MET A 112 1.88 4.22 4.15
C MET A 112 1.24 5.56 4.56
N ASP A 113 2.00 6.35 5.30
CA ASP A 113 1.60 7.70 5.70
C ASP A 113 2.00 8.69 4.60
N ARG A 114 1.01 9.42 4.08
CA ARG A 114 1.22 10.41 3.02
C ARG A 114 1.36 11.83 3.56
N GLY A 115 1.41 11.99 4.89
CA GLY A 115 1.37 13.26 5.58
C GLY A 115 -0.01 13.91 5.55
N GLY A 116 -0.20 14.95 6.37
CA GLY A 116 -1.47 15.70 6.40
C GLY A 116 -2.68 14.85 6.78
N ALA A 117 -2.47 13.81 7.61
CA ALA A 117 -3.43 12.79 8.01
C ALA A 117 -4.00 11.92 6.85
N MET A 118 -3.37 11.95 5.68
CA MET A 118 -3.72 11.09 4.55
C MET A 118 -2.95 9.78 4.62
N TRP A 119 -3.60 8.68 4.27
CA TRP A 119 -3.01 7.36 4.32
C TRP A 119 -3.30 6.55 3.06
N ALA A 120 -2.31 5.80 2.61
CA ALA A 120 -2.53 4.67 1.73
C ALA A 120 -2.85 3.44 2.57
N LEU A 121 -3.91 2.72 2.21
CA LEU A 121 -4.35 1.51 2.92
C LEU A 121 -4.36 0.33 1.96
N ILE A 122 -4.31 -0.87 2.53
CA ILE A 122 -4.32 -2.12 1.78
C ILE A 122 -5.39 -3.06 2.33
N ASP A 123 -6.06 -3.78 1.44
CA ASP A 123 -7.10 -4.72 1.79
C ASP A 123 -6.54 -6.15 1.96
N PHE A 124 -6.47 -6.65 3.19
CA PHE A 124 -6.04 -8.02 3.48
C PHE A 124 -7.10 -9.07 3.11
N ARG A 125 -8.31 -8.66 2.75
CA ARG A 125 -9.36 -9.58 2.28
C ARG A 125 -9.12 -10.02 0.84
N THR A 126 -8.31 -9.29 0.07
CA THR A 126 -7.95 -9.64 -1.30
C THR A 126 -6.52 -10.19 -1.34
N GLY A 127 -6.32 -11.26 -2.11
CA GLY A 127 -5.01 -11.93 -2.17
C GLY A 127 -3.90 -11.09 -2.82
N ASP A 128 -4.29 -10.18 -3.69
CA ASP A 128 -3.45 -9.22 -4.42
C ASP A 128 -3.24 -7.89 -3.67
N GLY A 129 -3.94 -7.68 -2.56
CA GLY A 129 -3.86 -6.45 -1.77
C GLY A 129 -4.35 -5.23 -2.53
N GLN A 130 -5.66 -5.10 -2.71
CA GLN A 130 -6.30 -3.91 -3.28
C GLN A 130 -5.91 -2.68 -2.45
N MET A 131 -5.41 -1.65 -3.13
CA MET A 131 -5.05 -0.37 -2.51
C MET A 131 -6.27 0.52 -2.34
N TRP A 132 -6.28 1.26 -1.24
CA TRP A 132 -7.30 2.20 -0.81
C TRP A 132 -6.66 3.53 -0.43
N ASP A 133 -7.43 4.60 -0.55
CA ASP A 133 -7.05 5.95 -0.21
C ASP A 133 -7.91 6.46 0.95
N TRP A 134 -7.24 6.92 2.01
CA TRP A 134 -7.84 7.69 3.08
C TRP A 134 -7.38 9.14 2.98
N ASP A 135 -8.32 10.05 2.74
CA ASP A 135 -8.05 11.47 2.73
C ASP A 135 -9.15 12.21 3.51
N PRO A 136 -8.86 12.70 4.73
CA PRO A 136 -9.84 13.44 5.53
C PRO A 136 -10.09 14.86 5.00
N ASN A 137 -9.30 15.34 4.03
CA ASN A 137 -9.42 16.68 3.44
C ASN A 137 -10.42 16.73 2.27
N VAL A 138 -11.04 15.59 1.92
CA VAL A 138 -12.12 15.53 0.92
C VAL A 138 -13.43 16.10 1.47
N CYS A 139 -14.53 15.93 0.73
CA CYS A 139 -15.82 16.53 1.04
C CYS A 139 -16.32 16.27 2.48
N CYS A 140 -16.19 15.04 3.00
CA CYS A 140 -16.55 14.67 4.38
C CYS A 140 -15.89 13.34 4.79
N MET A 141 -15.94 13.01 6.09
CA MET A 141 -15.39 11.77 6.66
C MET A 141 -16.00 10.50 6.05
N GLU A 142 -17.29 10.51 5.71
CA GLU A 142 -17.95 9.35 5.06
C GLU A 142 -17.35 9.04 3.68
N HIS A 143 -16.78 10.04 3.03
CA HIS A 143 -16.13 9.92 1.73
C HIS A 143 -14.61 9.89 1.83
N ALA A 144 -14.02 9.89 3.03
CA ALA A 144 -12.57 9.87 3.23
C ALA A 144 -11.94 8.56 2.75
N LEU A 145 -12.65 7.43 2.85
CA LEU A 145 -12.19 6.10 2.42
C LEU A 145 -12.72 5.69 1.03
N ALA A 146 -11.85 5.33 0.09
CA ALA A 146 -12.25 4.80 -1.22
C ALA A 146 -11.24 3.80 -1.80
N PRO A 147 -11.72 2.81 -2.55
CA PRO A 147 -10.83 1.92 -3.30
C PRO A 147 -10.21 2.67 -4.48
N LEU A 148 -8.96 2.34 -4.78
CA LEU A 148 -8.24 2.92 -5.94
C LEU A 148 -8.38 2.10 -7.23
N GLY A 149 -8.92 0.88 -7.14
CA GLY A 149 -8.98 -0.04 -8.28
C GLY A 149 -7.61 -0.59 -8.71
N GLN A 150 -6.56 -0.37 -7.90
CA GLN A 150 -5.19 -0.83 -8.14
C GLN A 150 -4.77 -1.82 -7.05
N SER A 151 -4.05 -2.86 -7.43
CA SER A 151 -3.38 -3.82 -6.53
C SER A 151 -2.02 -3.27 -6.05
N LEU A 152 -1.44 -3.90 -5.02
CA LEU A 152 -0.09 -3.56 -4.57
C LEU A 152 0.96 -3.75 -5.66
N VAL A 153 0.79 -4.77 -6.52
CA VAL A 153 1.65 -5.03 -7.69
C VAL A 153 1.69 -3.82 -8.63
N GLU A 154 0.52 -3.30 -9.01
CA GLU A 154 0.41 -2.15 -9.90
C GLU A 154 1.02 -0.89 -9.27
N TRP A 155 0.78 -0.69 -7.98
CA TRP A 155 1.34 0.43 -7.22
C TRP A 155 2.87 0.42 -7.17
N LEU A 156 3.47 -0.72 -6.81
CA LEU A 156 4.92 -0.84 -6.75
C LEU A 156 5.56 -0.78 -8.14
N THR A 157 4.91 -1.35 -9.15
CA THR A 157 5.36 -1.25 -10.56
C THR A 157 5.39 0.21 -11.00
N GLY A 158 4.34 0.98 -10.70
CA GLY A 158 4.31 2.41 -10.99
C GLY A 158 5.46 3.15 -10.30
N TRP A 159 5.62 2.95 -9.00
CA TRP A 159 6.69 3.58 -8.22
C TRP A 159 8.08 3.27 -8.79
N LEU A 160 8.36 2.01 -9.14
CA LEU A 160 9.64 1.58 -9.74
C LEU A 160 9.88 2.20 -11.13
N HIS A 161 8.82 2.50 -11.88
CA HIS A 161 8.91 3.22 -13.16
C HIS A 161 8.93 4.74 -13.01
N GLY A 162 8.99 5.26 -11.78
CA GLY A 162 9.03 6.70 -11.51
C GLY A 162 7.68 7.39 -11.67
N THR A 163 6.60 6.64 -11.86
CA THR A 163 5.24 7.16 -11.76
C THR A 163 4.82 7.04 -10.30
N VAL A 164 4.69 8.17 -9.60
CA VAL A 164 4.03 8.16 -8.29
C VAL A 164 2.60 7.68 -8.58
N PRO A 165 2.10 6.59 -7.95
CA PRO A 165 0.70 6.23 -8.09
C PRO A 165 -0.13 7.47 -7.82
N ASP A 166 -1.04 7.83 -8.73
CA ASP A 166 -1.84 9.06 -8.62
C ASP A 166 -2.28 9.21 -7.17
N GLY A 167 -1.90 10.33 -6.53
CA GLY A 167 -2.01 10.58 -5.10
C GLY A 167 -3.45 10.43 -4.56
N PRO A 168 -4.09 11.45 -3.99
CA PRO A 168 -5.53 11.31 -3.71
C PRO A 168 -6.24 10.96 -5.01
N ASN A 169 -7.18 10.01 -4.95
CA ASN A 169 -7.87 9.47 -6.13
C ASN A 169 -8.33 10.64 -7.05
N PRO A 170 -7.84 10.74 -8.30
CA PRO A 170 -8.09 11.89 -9.17
C PRO A 170 -9.57 12.02 -9.58
N HIS A 171 -10.39 11.00 -9.32
CA HIS A 171 -11.83 11.01 -9.50
C HIS A 171 -12.61 11.51 -8.27
N ARG A 172 -11.94 11.91 -7.18
CA ARG A 172 -12.61 12.49 -6.01
C ARG A 172 -12.78 13.99 -6.19
N GLU A 173 -14.03 14.43 -6.21
CA GLU A 173 -14.36 15.86 -6.18
C GLU A 173 -13.82 16.50 -4.89
N THR A 174 -12.89 17.45 -5.04
CA THR A 174 -12.48 18.34 -3.97
C THR A 174 -13.66 19.21 -3.55
N ALA A 175 -14.05 19.12 -2.28
CA ALA A 175 -15.09 19.90 -1.58
C ALA A 175 -15.92 20.88 -2.46
N GLY A 176 -16.93 20.35 -3.16
CA GLY A 176 -18.09 21.11 -3.62
C GLY A 176 -19.18 21.10 -2.54
N ARG A 177 -19.95 22.20 -2.39
CA ARG A 177 -20.90 22.44 -1.27
C ARG A 177 -22.02 21.40 -1.09
N ASN A 178 -22.13 20.41 -1.97
CA ASN A 178 -23.14 19.37 -1.91
C ASN A 178 -22.45 18.01 -1.95
N CYS A 179 -22.23 17.43 -0.78
CA CYS A 179 -21.85 16.03 -0.63
C CYS A 179 -23.00 15.15 -1.16
N PRO A 180 -22.85 14.39 -2.27
CA PRO A 180 -23.88 13.46 -2.68
C PRO A 180 -23.99 12.36 -1.61
N THR A 181 -25.21 12.07 -1.14
CA THR A 181 -25.48 10.91 -0.29
C THR A 181 -25.24 9.62 -1.07
N ARG A 182 -24.57 8.66 -0.42
CA ARG A 182 -24.22 7.34 -0.94
C ARG A 182 -25.42 6.52 -1.43
#